data_AF-A0A4Y1QSA6-F1
#
_entry.id   AF-A0A4Y1QSA6-F1
#
_cell.length_a   1.000
_cell.length_b   1.000
_cell.length_c   1.000
_cell.angle_alpha   90.00
_cell.angle_beta   90.00
_cell.angle_gamma   90.00
#
_symmetry.space_group_name_H-M   'P 1'
#
loop_
_entity.id
_entity.type
_entity.pdbx_description
1 polymer ?
#
loop_
_entity_poly.entity_id
_entity_poly.type
_entity_poly.pdbx_seq_one_letter_code
_entity_poly.pdbx_strand_id
1 'polypeptide(L)'
;MKDNQLQMLDPMKAIPHDDMVKLLKLCWEWRHNPNLVMQFGNVEAEIEFFASLVKADGWLKGDRQQELEEVEISDWTTTDVFFMNHIHTCFADNKRKKKQVGWKIRNSLLNVVNGKVPACGMDWQNVYKVYALVLTKYKHWVAVMIDLVKCEIKVYNSMVSLIPDEILKEELAPLSITIPNLLNTIDFYEEGVYANNCSRDWWCSWPIERVDVPQQSNQGDCGMFVLKYIELLSAEIPLATCTSQNMPFFRLKLATEITRGDAYMP
;
A
#
# COMPACT_ATOMS: atom_id res chain seq x y z
N MET A 1 9.33 28.81 16.07
CA MET A 1 9.94 27.59 15.49
C MET A 1 9.69 26.46 16.45
N LYS A 2 8.59 25.74 16.26
CA LYS A 2 8.38 24.43 16.88
C LYS A 2 8.52 23.45 15.72
N ASP A 3 9.57 22.64 15.77
CA ASP A 3 9.77 21.51 14.86
C ASP A 3 8.62 20.53 15.05
N ASN A 4 7.56 20.68 14.26
CA ASN A 4 6.57 19.62 14.03
C ASN A 4 7.05 18.78 12.84
N GLN A 5 8.26 18.22 12.93
CA GLN A 5 8.55 17.06 12.10
C GLN A 5 7.53 16.00 12.46
N LEU A 6 6.73 15.56 11.49
CA LEU A 6 5.97 14.32 11.60
C LEU A 6 6.91 13.31 12.23
N GLN A 7 6.63 12.82 13.44
CA GLN A 7 7.38 11.69 13.98
C GLN A 7 6.99 10.49 13.12
N MET A 8 7.71 10.31 12.01
CA MET A 8 7.65 9.12 11.20
C MET A 8 7.90 7.95 12.15
N LEU A 9 6.92 7.06 12.27
CA LEU A 9 7.01 5.89 13.13
C LEU A 9 8.28 5.14 12.75
N ASP A 10 9.24 5.03 13.68
CA ASP A 10 10.44 4.24 13.42
C ASP A 10 10.02 2.76 13.30
N PRO A 11 10.18 2.15 12.10
CA PRO A 11 9.71 0.80 11.83
C PRO A 11 10.42 -0.26 12.69
N MET A 12 11.61 0.06 13.17
CA MET A 12 12.48 -0.82 13.95
C MET A 12 12.43 -0.52 15.45
N LYS A 13 11.68 0.49 15.88
CA LYS A 13 11.53 0.84 17.29
C LYS A 13 10.96 -0.33 18.10
N ALA A 14 11.58 -0.57 19.25
CA ALA A 14 11.08 -1.56 20.20
C ALA A 14 9.66 -1.21 20.69
N ILE A 15 8.84 -2.24 20.91
CA ILE A 15 7.49 -2.08 21.45
C ILE A 15 7.61 -1.64 22.93
N PRO A 16 7.02 -0.49 23.33
CA PRO A 16 7.06 -0.07 24.72
C PRO A 16 6.38 -1.09 25.63
N HIS A 17 6.96 -1.30 26.83
CA HIS A 17 6.46 -2.28 27.80
C HIS A 17 4.96 -2.08 28.11
N ASP A 18 4.53 -0.83 28.32
CA ASP A 18 3.15 -0.53 28.69
C ASP A 18 2.16 -0.89 27.58
N ASP A 19 2.57 -0.85 26.31
CA ASP A 19 1.70 -1.21 25.20
C ASP A 19 1.62 -2.72 25.01
N MET A 20 2.71 -3.44 25.31
CA MET A 20 2.64 -4.90 25.45
C MET A 20 1.69 -5.30 26.57
N VAL A 21 1.71 -4.59 27.72
CA VAL A 21 0.77 -4.85 28.82
C VAL A 21 -0.68 -4.57 28.41
N LYS A 22 -0.94 -3.50 27.66
CA LYS A 22 -2.28 -3.22 27.11
C LYS A 22 -2.74 -4.32 26.16
N LEU A 23 -1.90 -4.74 25.22
CA LEU A 23 -2.20 -5.82 24.29
C LEU A 23 -2.45 -7.15 25.03
N LEU A 24 -1.63 -7.48 26.04
CA LEU A 24 -1.81 -8.68 26.85
C LEU A 24 -3.10 -8.65 27.67
N LYS A 25 -3.45 -7.50 28.25
CA LYS A 25 -4.72 -7.32 28.98
C LYS A 25 -5.92 -7.52 28.06
N LEU A 26 -5.83 -6.99 26.84
CA LEU A 26 -6.84 -7.12 25.80
C LEU A 26 -6.97 -8.58 25.33
N CYS A 27 -5.86 -9.29 25.11
CA CYS A 27 -5.85 -10.75 24.90
C CYS A 27 -6.45 -11.55 26.07
N TRP A 28 -6.26 -11.09 27.31
CA TRP A 28 -6.85 -11.72 28.49
C TRP A 28 -8.37 -11.51 28.55
N GLU A 29 -8.86 -10.31 28.29
CA GLU A 29 -10.29 -9.99 28.20
C GLU A 29 -10.96 -10.81 27.08
N TRP A 30 -10.27 -10.97 25.93
CA TRP A 30 -10.72 -11.82 24.82
C TRP A 30 -10.90 -13.28 25.20
N ARG A 31 -9.98 -13.84 25.98
CA ARG A 31 -10.09 -15.23 26.46
C ARG A 31 -11.42 -15.49 27.18
N HIS A 32 -11.98 -14.46 27.80
CA HIS A 32 -13.22 -14.56 28.58
C HIS A 32 -14.46 -14.15 27.78
N ASN A 33 -14.32 -13.43 26.67
CA ASN A 33 -15.42 -13.05 25.78
C ASN A 33 -15.03 -13.15 24.29
N PRO A 34 -15.22 -14.31 23.64
CA PRO A 34 -14.81 -14.55 22.26
C PRO A 34 -15.70 -13.89 21.20
N ASN A 35 -16.74 -13.14 21.59
CA ASN A 35 -17.59 -12.37 20.67
C ASN A 35 -17.37 -10.85 20.80
N LEU A 36 -16.32 -10.43 21.51
CA LEU A 36 -16.00 -9.03 21.69
C LEU A 36 -15.59 -8.40 20.35
N VAL A 37 -16.47 -7.56 19.78
CA VAL A 37 -16.13 -6.69 18.65
C VAL A 37 -15.44 -5.44 19.20
N MET A 38 -14.29 -5.09 18.64
CA MET A 38 -13.49 -3.98 19.14
C MET A 38 -13.49 -2.80 18.18
N GLN A 39 -13.63 -1.62 18.77
CA GLN A 39 -13.60 -0.33 18.07
C GLN A 39 -12.19 0.25 18.17
N PHE A 40 -11.50 0.39 17.04
CA PHE A 40 -10.19 1.05 16.92
C PHE A 40 -10.39 2.33 16.11
N GLY A 41 -10.61 3.45 16.81
CA GLY A 41 -11.21 4.64 16.19
C GLY A 41 -12.64 4.32 15.71
N ASN A 42 -12.92 4.51 14.43
CA ASN A 42 -14.14 4.09 13.72
C ASN A 42 -14.01 2.73 12.96
N VAL A 43 -12.97 1.89 13.22
CA VAL A 43 -12.94 0.52 12.67
C VAL A 43 -13.54 -0.41 13.69
N GLU A 44 -14.54 -1.18 13.28
CA GLU A 44 -14.91 -2.41 13.98
C GLU A 44 -14.08 -3.56 13.43
N ALA A 45 -13.25 -4.16 14.28
CA ALA A 45 -12.48 -5.33 13.91
C ALA A 45 -12.91 -6.51 14.80
N GLU A 46 -13.27 -7.61 14.14
CA GLU A 46 -13.59 -8.87 14.79
C GLU A 46 -12.31 -9.57 15.28
N ILE A 47 -12.48 -10.43 16.28
CA ILE A 47 -11.41 -11.22 16.90
C ILE A 47 -10.61 -12.03 15.87
N GLU A 48 -11.24 -12.50 14.80
CA GLU A 48 -10.55 -13.24 13.74
C GLU A 48 -9.48 -12.40 13.03
N PHE A 49 -9.65 -11.09 12.87
CA PHE A 49 -8.66 -10.20 12.26
C PHE A 49 -7.41 -10.00 13.14
N PHE A 50 -7.57 -9.91 14.46
CA PHE A 50 -6.42 -9.80 15.36
C PHE A 50 -5.76 -11.14 15.65
N ALA A 51 -6.55 -12.21 15.77
CA ALA A 51 -6.02 -13.55 15.87
C ALA A 51 -5.24 -13.93 14.61
N SER A 52 -5.67 -13.49 13.42
CA SER A 52 -4.97 -13.68 12.15
C SER A 52 -3.68 -12.85 12.05
N LEU A 53 -3.63 -11.70 12.71
CA LEU A 53 -2.43 -10.88 12.87
C LEU A 53 -1.39 -11.54 13.78
N VAL A 54 -1.81 -12.06 14.94
CA VAL A 54 -0.92 -12.62 15.98
C VAL A 54 -0.53 -14.08 15.71
N LYS A 55 -1.41 -14.88 15.10
CA LYS A 55 -1.10 -16.24 14.65
C LYS A 55 -0.52 -16.18 13.24
N ALA A 56 0.56 -16.92 13.00
CA ALA A 56 1.32 -16.90 11.74
C ALA A 56 0.59 -17.50 10.51
N ASP A 57 -0.73 -17.61 10.54
CA ASP A 57 -1.59 -18.28 9.57
C ASP A 57 -2.71 -17.37 9.01
N GLY A 58 -2.69 -16.09 9.36
CA GLY A 58 -3.82 -15.21 9.15
C GLY A 58 -3.65 -14.06 8.16
N TRP A 59 -4.74 -13.73 7.46
CA TRP A 59 -4.84 -12.70 6.43
C TRP A 59 -5.26 -11.35 7.02
N LEU A 60 -4.63 -10.28 6.53
CA LEU A 60 -4.99 -8.90 6.81
C LEU A 60 -6.19 -8.45 5.95
N LYS A 61 -7.20 -7.87 6.60
CA LYS A 61 -8.26 -7.07 5.95
C LYS A 61 -8.00 -5.59 6.26
N GLY A 62 -8.05 -4.71 5.26
CA GLY A 62 -7.80 -3.28 5.45
C GLY A 62 -9.07 -2.54 5.91
N ASP A 63 -8.91 -1.55 6.79
CA ASP A 63 -9.82 -0.39 6.93
C ASP A 63 -9.22 0.74 7.83
N ARG A 64 -9.41 1.99 7.36
CA ARG A 64 -9.29 3.36 7.98
C ARG A 64 -7.90 3.96 8.33
N GLN A 65 -7.74 5.29 8.59
CA GLN A 65 -8.30 6.60 8.14
C GLN A 65 -7.63 7.69 9.03
N GLN A 66 -6.94 8.68 8.48
CA GLN A 66 -6.45 9.85 9.23
C GLN A 66 -6.43 11.09 8.32
N GLU A 67 -6.96 12.21 8.81
CA GLU A 67 -6.95 13.52 8.14
C GLU A 67 -5.66 14.27 8.51
N LEU A 68 -4.96 14.81 7.50
CA LEU A 68 -3.86 15.76 7.68
C LEU A 68 -4.09 16.96 6.76
N GLU A 69 -4.27 18.14 7.36
CA GLU A 69 -4.24 19.44 6.69
C GLU A 69 -2.85 20.08 6.89
N GLU A 70 -2.11 20.20 5.79
CA GLU A 70 -1.24 21.31 5.34
C GLU A 70 -0.34 20.73 4.22
N VAL A 71 -0.41 21.30 3.00
CA VAL A 71 0.22 20.70 1.81
C VAL A 71 1.71 21.04 1.77
N GLU A 72 2.49 20.23 2.46
CA GLU A 72 3.92 20.02 2.17
C GLU A 72 4.04 18.90 1.12
N ILE A 73 5.02 19.02 0.20
CA ILE A 73 5.31 17.93 -0.74
C ILE A 73 5.80 16.73 0.08
N SER A 74 5.08 15.61 0.00
CA SER A 74 5.49 14.34 0.61
C SER A 74 6.24 13.52 -0.42
N ASP A 75 7.23 12.72 -0.02
CA ASP A 75 7.95 11.87 -0.97
C ASP A 75 7.06 10.77 -1.57
N TRP A 76 5.97 10.41 -0.89
CA TRP A 76 5.10 9.32 -1.29
C TRP A 76 3.66 9.45 -0.75
N THR A 77 2.76 8.65 -1.35
CA THR A 77 1.41 8.37 -0.85
C THR A 77 1.08 6.88 -1.04
N THR A 78 -0.05 6.43 -0.50
CA THR A 78 -0.62 5.10 -0.74
C THR A 78 -1.98 5.16 -1.45
N THR A 79 -2.39 4.03 -2.03
CA THR A 79 -3.76 3.80 -2.49
C THR A 79 -4.47 2.82 -1.58
N ASP A 80 -5.81 2.74 -1.68
CA ASP A 80 -6.58 1.68 -1.03
C ASP A 80 -6.42 0.32 -1.72
N VAL A 81 -6.98 -0.72 -1.11
CA VAL A 81 -7.00 -2.10 -1.64
C VAL A 81 -7.89 -2.29 -2.86
N PHE A 82 -8.75 -1.33 -3.20
CA PHE A 82 -9.67 -1.38 -4.34
C PHE A 82 -9.10 -0.73 -5.59
N PHE A 83 -8.00 0.01 -5.47
CA PHE A 83 -7.33 0.71 -6.56
C PHE A 83 -7.11 -0.17 -7.80
N MET A 84 -6.60 -1.39 -7.64
CA MET A 84 -6.39 -2.30 -8.77
C MET A 84 -7.69 -2.74 -9.45
N ASN A 85 -8.79 -2.87 -8.70
CA ASN A 85 -10.09 -3.14 -9.30
C ASN A 85 -10.58 -1.96 -10.15
N HIS A 86 -10.31 -0.72 -9.71
CA HIS A 86 -10.60 0.48 -10.49
C HIS A 86 -9.77 0.52 -11.78
N ILE A 87 -8.49 0.17 -11.72
CA ILE A 87 -7.58 0.04 -12.86
C ILE A 87 -8.10 -1.01 -13.85
N HIS A 88 -8.37 -2.24 -13.41
CA HIS A 88 -8.86 -3.30 -14.29
C HIS A 88 -10.18 -2.94 -14.98
N THR A 89 -11.10 -2.32 -14.25
CA THR A 89 -12.37 -1.87 -14.81
C THR A 89 -12.16 -0.80 -15.88
N CYS A 90 -11.35 0.22 -15.59
CA CYS A 90 -11.04 1.28 -16.55
C CYS A 90 -10.33 0.74 -17.80
N PHE A 91 -9.37 -0.16 -17.63
CA PHE A 91 -8.67 -0.84 -18.72
C PHE A 91 -9.64 -1.62 -19.62
N ALA A 92 -10.51 -2.44 -19.02
CA ALA A 92 -11.48 -3.25 -19.76
C ALA A 92 -12.49 -2.39 -20.53
N ASP A 93 -12.99 -1.32 -19.92
CA ASP A 93 -13.93 -0.38 -20.53
C ASP A 93 -13.35 0.29 -21.79
N ASN A 94 -12.07 0.69 -21.73
CA ASN A 94 -11.40 1.38 -22.83
C ASN A 94 -10.91 0.40 -23.91
N LYS A 95 -10.42 -0.79 -23.55
CA LYS A 95 -10.00 -1.83 -24.52
C LYS A 95 -11.13 -2.29 -25.44
N ARG A 96 -12.37 -2.34 -24.92
CA ARG A 96 -13.54 -2.74 -25.72
C ARG A 96 -13.94 -1.69 -26.78
N LYS A 97 -13.55 -0.43 -26.61
CA LYS A 97 -13.97 0.68 -27.46
C LYS A 97 -12.88 1.06 -28.46
N LYS A 98 -12.76 0.28 -29.54
CA LYS A 98 -11.76 0.45 -30.62
C LYS A 98 -11.78 1.81 -31.39
N LYS A 99 -12.60 2.80 -30.99
CA LYS A 99 -12.92 4.00 -31.80
C LYS A 99 -13.03 5.33 -31.03
N GLN A 100 -12.63 5.42 -29.77
CA GLN A 100 -12.68 6.70 -29.04
C GLN A 100 -11.36 7.46 -29.16
N VAL A 101 -11.46 8.78 -29.34
CA VAL A 101 -10.33 9.71 -29.20
C VAL A 101 -10.09 9.87 -27.70
N GLY A 102 -8.99 9.33 -27.20
CA GLY A 102 -8.63 9.37 -25.78
C GLY A 102 -9.33 8.32 -24.90
N TRP A 103 -8.82 8.17 -23.67
CA TRP A 103 -9.36 7.24 -22.67
C TRP A 103 -10.46 7.91 -21.84
N LYS A 104 -11.59 7.22 -21.67
CA LYS A 104 -12.60 7.62 -20.70
C LYS A 104 -12.18 7.15 -19.31
N ILE A 105 -11.74 8.10 -18.49
CA ILE A 105 -11.33 7.86 -17.12
C ILE A 105 -12.54 7.80 -16.18
N ARG A 106 -12.47 6.93 -15.17
CA ARG A 106 -13.52 6.74 -14.16
C ARG A 106 -13.31 7.69 -12.99
N ASN A 107 -14.39 8.27 -12.46
CA ASN A 107 -14.32 9.13 -11.26
C ASN A 107 -13.67 8.44 -10.06
N SER A 108 -13.78 7.12 -9.93
CA SER A 108 -13.11 6.38 -8.85
C SER A 108 -11.58 6.48 -8.93
N LEU A 109 -10.99 6.47 -10.14
CA LEU A 109 -9.56 6.68 -10.33
C LEU A 109 -9.17 8.15 -10.12
N LEU A 110 -10.00 9.09 -10.58
CA LEU A 110 -9.78 10.50 -10.32
C LEU A 110 -9.78 10.81 -8.82
N ASN A 111 -10.65 10.16 -8.04
CA ASN A 111 -10.65 10.34 -6.59
C ASN A 111 -9.35 9.84 -5.94
N VAL A 112 -8.77 8.74 -6.44
CA VAL A 112 -7.48 8.26 -5.93
C VAL A 112 -6.34 9.21 -6.28
N VAL A 113 -6.26 9.65 -7.55
CA VAL A 113 -5.18 10.55 -7.99
C VAL A 113 -5.25 11.91 -7.30
N ASN A 114 -6.45 12.45 -7.08
CA ASN A 114 -6.64 13.73 -6.38
C ASN A 114 -6.58 13.59 -4.84
N GLY A 115 -6.09 12.48 -4.29
CA GLY A 115 -5.94 12.27 -2.84
C GLY A 115 -7.26 12.23 -2.05
N LYS A 116 -8.40 11.99 -2.71
CA LYS A 116 -9.71 11.94 -2.03
C LYS A 116 -9.99 10.56 -1.43
N VAL A 117 -9.33 9.53 -1.95
CA VAL A 117 -9.45 8.14 -1.48
C VAL A 117 -8.08 7.45 -1.58
N PRO A 118 -7.58 6.83 -0.51
CA PRO A 118 -8.15 6.81 0.84
C PRO A 118 -8.09 8.21 1.48
N ALA A 119 -8.73 8.42 2.63
CA ALA A 119 -8.74 9.74 3.28
C ALA A 119 -7.34 10.20 3.73
N CYS A 120 -6.40 9.27 3.91
CA CYS A 120 -4.99 9.53 4.17
C CYS A 120 -4.16 9.66 2.88
N GLY A 121 -4.79 9.52 1.72
CA GLY A 121 -4.14 9.66 0.42
C GLY A 121 -3.82 11.12 0.14
N MET A 122 -2.67 11.37 -0.48
CA MET A 122 -2.29 12.69 -0.95
C MET A 122 -2.63 12.84 -2.42
N ASP A 123 -2.89 14.08 -2.85
CA ASP A 123 -2.94 14.42 -4.27
C ASP A 123 -1.60 14.05 -4.92
N TRP A 124 -1.65 13.30 -6.02
CA TRP A 124 -0.46 12.80 -6.71
C TRP A 124 0.41 13.93 -7.27
N GLN A 125 -0.15 15.13 -7.48
CA GLN A 125 0.64 16.31 -7.84
C GLN A 125 1.65 16.71 -6.76
N ASN A 126 1.43 16.27 -5.52
CA ASN A 126 2.26 16.60 -4.36
C ASN A 126 3.16 15.45 -3.89
N VAL A 127 3.29 14.35 -4.66
CA VAL A 127 4.10 13.18 -4.27
C VAL A 127 4.87 12.54 -5.42
N TYR A 128 6.10 12.07 -5.15
CA TYR A 128 6.93 11.44 -6.19
C TYR A 128 6.60 9.96 -6.43
N LYS A 129 6.14 9.25 -5.39
CA LYS A 129 5.90 7.81 -5.42
C LYS A 129 4.50 7.47 -4.91
N VAL A 130 3.88 6.45 -5.49
CA VAL A 130 2.62 5.90 -5.00
C VAL A 130 2.79 4.42 -4.69
N TYR A 131 2.45 4.03 -3.46
CA TYR A 131 2.46 2.64 -3.02
C TYR A 131 1.05 2.03 -3.07
N ALA A 132 0.94 0.82 -3.61
CA ALA A 132 -0.31 0.08 -3.66
C ALA A 132 -0.11 -1.37 -3.18
N LEU A 133 -1.09 -1.87 -2.45
CA LEU A 133 -1.19 -3.29 -2.07
C LEU A 133 -2.02 -3.99 -3.13
N VAL A 134 -1.44 -4.99 -3.80
CA VAL A 134 -2.11 -5.70 -4.88
C VAL A 134 -2.31 -7.16 -4.51
N LEU A 135 -3.58 -7.58 -4.43
CA LEU A 135 -3.94 -8.98 -4.32
C LEU A 135 -3.98 -9.61 -5.70
N THR A 136 -3.04 -10.52 -5.96
CA THR A 136 -2.98 -11.25 -7.22
C THR A 136 -4.08 -12.32 -7.31
N LYS A 137 -4.38 -12.79 -8.51
CA LYS A 137 -5.33 -13.90 -8.77
C LYS A 137 -4.95 -15.21 -8.07
N TYR A 138 -3.68 -15.34 -7.67
CA TYR A 138 -3.16 -16.48 -6.92
C TYR A 138 -3.40 -16.39 -5.42
N LYS A 139 -4.17 -15.39 -4.95
CA LYS A 139 -4.31 -15.06 -3.54
C LYS A 139 -2.92 -14.86 -2.95
N HIS A 140 -2.23 -13.84 -3.43
CA HIS A 140 -0.92 -13.47 -2.91
C HIS A 140 -0.76 -11.96 -3.00
N TRP A 141 -0.38 -11.33 -1.91
CA TRP A 141 -0.17 -9.90 -1.83
C TRP A 141 1.22 -9.54 -2.35
N VAL A 142 1.28 -8.52 -3.20
CA VAL A 142 2.52 -7.88 -3.62
C VAL A 142 2.46 -6.38 -3.35
N ALA A 143 3.60 -5.77 -3.03
CA ALA A 143 3.69 -4.32 -2.92
C ALA A 143 4.06 -3.78 -4.30
N VAL A 144 3.36 -2.75 -4.73
CA VAL A 144 3.64 -2.04 -5.98
C VAL A 144 4.03 -0.62 -5.65
N MET A 145 5.17 -0.17 -6.19
CA MET A 145 5.60 1.22 -6.15
C MET A 145 5.52 1.78 -7.57
N ILE A 146 4.77 2.86 -7.73
CA ILE A 146 4.63 3.61 -8.97
C ILE A 146 5.49 4.87 -8.81
N ASP A 147 6.54 4.98 -9.60
CA ASP A 147 7.44 6.15 -9.61
C ASP A 147 6.93 7.14 -10.67
N LEU A 148 6.34 8.25 -10.23
CA LEU A 148 5.72 9.24 -11.10
C LEU A 148 6.76 10.09 -11.85
N VAL A 149 8.00 10.14 -11.36
CA VAL A 149 9.11 10.84 -12.02
C VAL A 149 9.77 9.94 -13.06
N LYS A 150 10.09 8.71 -12.69
CA LYS A 150 10.74 7.76 -13.61
C LYS A 150 9.75 7.14 -14.59
N CYS A 151 8.45 7.29 -14.33
CA CYS A 151 7.40 6.76 -15.16
C CYS A 151 7.57 5.20 -15.26
N GLU A 152 7.80 4.55 -14.10
CA GLU A 152 8.07 3.10 -13.94
C GLU A 152 7.27 2.47 -12.79
N ILE A 153 7.10 1.14 -12.85
CA ILE A 153 6.39 0.35 -11.83
C ILE A 153 7.34 -0.71 -11.26
N LYS A 154 7.57 -0.69 -9.95
CA LYS A 154 8.31 -1.72 -9.24
C LYS A 154 7.41 -2.61 -8.42
N VAL A 155 7.68 -3.91 -8.45
CA VAL A 155 6.91 -4.93 -7.74
C VAL A 155 7.80 -5.66 -6.76
N TYR A 156 7.42 -5.63 -5.48
CA TYR A 156 8.12 -6.29 -4.39
C TYR A 156 7.30 -7.52 -3.99
N ASN A 157 7.82 -8.70 -4.34
CA ASN A 157 7.13 -9.98 -4.17
C ASN A 157 7.93 -10.87 -3.21
N SER A 158 7.37 -11.16 -2.03
CA SER A 158 7.96 -12.04 -1.01
C SER A 158 7.95 -13.52 -1.37
N MET A 159 7.30 -13.93 -2.47
CA MET A 159 7.22 -15.33 -2.90
C MET A 159 7.36 -15.44 -4.43
N VAL A 160 8.58 -15.21 -4.94
CA VAL A 160 8.85 -15.21 -6.39
C VAL A 160 8.60 -16.56 -7.06
N SER A 161 8.68 -17.65 -6.31
CA SER A 161 8.39 -19.02 -6.78
C SER A 161 6.92 -19.27 -7.09
N LEU A 162 6.00 -18.47 -6.53
CA LEU A 162 4.56 -18.65 -6.71
C LEU A 162 4.08 -18.11 -8.07
N ILE A 163 4.65 -17.00 -8.53
CA ILE A 163 4.20 -16.29 -9.73
C ILE A 163 5.43 -16.01 -10.62
N PRO A 164 5.57 -16.65 -11.79
CA PRO A 164 6.63 -16.32 -12.76
C PRO A 164 6.59 -14.85 -13.19
N ASP A 165 7.72 -14.32 -13.65
CA ASP A 165 7.85 -12.89 -13.95
C ASP A 165 6.95 -12.45 -15.11
N GLU A 166 6.85 -13.27 -16.14
CA GLU A 166 6.01 -13.04 -17.31
C GLU A 166 4.53 -12.98 -16.93
N ILE A 167 4.10 -13.86 -16.03
CA ILE A 167 2.71 -13.92 -15.56
C ILE A 167 2.38 -12.71 -14.68
N LEU A 168 3.30 -12.30 -13.81
CA LEU A 168 3.14 -11.11 -12.99
C LEU A 168 3.01 -9.85 -13.86
N LYS A 169 3.87 -9.72 -14.88
CA LYS A 169 3.83 -8.61 -15.83
C LYS A 169 2.54 -8.58 -16.64
N GLU A 170 2.05 -9.75 -17.09
CA GLU A 170 0.76 -9.85 -17.77
C GLU A 170 -0.39 -9.40 -16.87
N GLU A 171 -0.40 -9.84 -15.61
CA GLU A 171 -1.43 -9.51 -14.63
C GLU A 171 -1.45 -8.01 -14.28
N LEU A 172 -0.28 -7.37 -14.23
CA LEU A 172 -0.12 -5.94 -13.95
C LEU A 172 -0.13 -5.06 -15.21
N ALA A 173 -0.18 -5.63 -16.42
CA ALA A 173 -0.23 -4.87 -17.67
C ALA A 173 -1.37 -3.82 -17.71
N PRO A 174 -2.58 -4.09 -17.15
CA PRO A 174 -3.62 -3.06 -17.03
C PRO A 174 -3.17 -1.82 -16.27
N LEU A 175 -2.35 -1.94 -15.23
CA LEU A 175 -1.81 -0.81 -14.48
C LEU A 175 -0.82 -0.02 -15.33
N SER A 176 0.14 -0.71 -15.95
CA SER A 176 1.16 -0.14 -16.85
C SER A 176 0.57 0.69 -18.00
N ILE A 177 -0.62 0.33 -18.49
CA ILE A 177 -1.29 1.02 -19.59
C ILE A 177 -2.25 2.11 -19.07
N THR A 178 -2.99 1.83 -18.00
CA THR A 178 -4.06 2.74 -17.54
C THR A 178 -3.49 4.00 -16.90
N ILE A 179 -2.38 3.90 -16.16
CA ILE A 179 -1.77 5.05 -15.47
C ILE A 179 -1.32 6.14 -16.45
N PRO A 180 -0.50 5.86 -17.48
CA PRO A 180 -0.14 6.85 -18.50
C PRO A 180 -1.34 7.58 -19.10
N ASN A 181 -2.38 6.82 -19.47
CA ASN A 181 -3.58 7.37 -20.10
C ASN A 181 -4.43 8.20 -19.12
N LEU A 182 -4.50 7.78 -17.86
CA LEU A 182 -5.14 8.54 -16.78
C LEU A 182 -4.45 9.88 -16.57
N LEU A 183 -3.12 9.87 -16.41
CA LEU A 183 -2.33 11.07 -16.17
C LEU A 183 -2.35 12.01 -17.39
N ASN A 184 -2.33 11.46 -18.61
CA ASN A 184 -2.51 12.24 -19.84
C ASN A 184 -3.87 12.94 -19.89
N THR A 185 -4.97 12.25 -19.53
CA THR A 185 -6.32 12.81 -19.62
C THR A 185 -6.55 13.97 -18.64
N ILE A 186 -5.75 14.07 -17.58
CA ILE A 186 -5.85 15.14 -16.58
C ILE A 186 -4.72 16.17 -16.71
N ASP A 187 -3.97 16.14 -17.82
CA ASP A 187 -2.86 17.05 -18.10
C ASP A 187 -1.79 17.06 -16.98
N PHE A 188 -1.58 15.91 -16.32
CA PHE A 188 -0.75 15.79 -15.10
C PHE A 188 0.68 16.30 -15.28
N TYR A 189 1.28 16.04 -16.45
CA TYR A 189 2.67 16.40 -16.75
C TYR A 189 2.81 17.76 -17.44
N GLU A 190 1.70 18.42 -17.80
CA GLU A 190 1.74 19.74 -18.43
C GLU A 190 1.88 20.87 -17.39
N GLU A 191 1.38 20.65 -16.17
CA GLU A 191 1.44 21.59 -15.05
C GLU A 191 1.98 20.88 -13.79
N GLY A 192 3.09 21.37 -13.19
CA GLY A 192 3.60 20.87 -11.91
C GLY A 192 5.11 20.58 -11.84
N VAL A 193 5.55 19.96 -10.73
CA VAL A 193 6.98 19.66 -10.41
C VAL A 193 7.62 18.67 -11.39
N TYR A 194 6.80 18.00 -12.21
CA TYR A 194 7.19 16.91 -13.12
C TYR A 194 7.44 17.33 -14.56
N ALA A 195 6.97 18.51 -14.98
CA ALA A 195 6.92 18.94 -16.39
C ALA A 195 8.30 18.96 -17.09
N ASN A 196 9.40 19.01 -16.33
CA ASN A 196 10.76 18.98 -16.85
C ASN A 196 11.60 17.79 -16.34
N ASN A 197 11.00 16.87 -15.58
CA ASN A 197 11.74 15.84 -14.84
C ASN A 197 11.35 14.39 -15.20
N CYS A 198 10.30 14.11 -15.99
CA CYS A 198 10.06 12.71 -16.40
C CYS A 198 11.17 12.23 -17.34
N SER A 199 11.76 11.09 -16.99
CA SER A 199 12.89 10.49 -17.71
C SER A 199 12.50 9.73 -18.99
N ARG A 200 11.22 9.71 -19.37
CA ARG A 200 10.71 8.92 -20.50
C ARG A 200 9.45 9.51 -21.11
N ASP A 201 9.06 8.96 -22.27
CA ASP A 201 7.76 9.20 -22.91
C ASP A 201 6.62 8.74 -21.98
N TRP A 202 6.16 9.64 -21.11
CA TRP A 202 5.21 9.36 -20.04
C TRP A 202 3.85 8.88 -20.54
N TRP A 203 3.51 9.15 -21.81
CA TRP A 203 2.27 8.72 -22.47
C TRP A 203 2.29 7.25 -22.95
N CYS A 204 3.44 6.57 -22.91
CA CYS A 204 3.58 5.16 -23.27
C CYS A 204 3.35 4.24 -22.06
N SER A 205 3.13 2.94 -22.32
CA SER A 205 3.05 1.93 -21.25
C SER A 205 4.31 1.92 -20.38
N TRP A 206 4.13 2.02 -19.06
CA TRP A 206 5.26 2.07 -18.13
C TRP A 206 5.88 0.69 -17.90
N PRO A 207 7.22 0.56 -17.84
CA PRO A 207 7.86 -0.72 -17.58
C PRO A 207 7.50 -1.23 -16.18
N ILE A 208 7.33 -2.54 -16.08
CA ILE A 208 7.13 -3.25 -14.81
C ILE A 208 8.41 -4.04 -14.50
N GLU A 209 9.01 -3.79 -13.35
CA GLU A 209 10.20 -4.48 -12.86
C GLU A 209 9.89 -5.18 -11.54
N ARG A 210 10.20 -6.47 -11.45
CA ARG A 210 10.20 -7.19 -10.18
C ARG A 210 11.53 -6.96 -9.48
N VAL A 211 11.48 -6.45 -8.25
CA VAL A 211 12.67 -6.17 -7.44
C VAL A 211 13.02 -7.40 -6.61
N ASP A 212 14.31 -7.72 -6.53
CA ASP A 212 14.81 -8.75 -5.62
C ASP A 212 14.69 -8.29 -4.17
N VAL A 213 14.02 -9.08 -3.35
CA VAL A 213 13.65 -8.75 -1.96
C VAL A 213 13.75 -9.98 -1.07
N PRO A 214 13.84 -9.81 0.25
CA PRO A 214 13.71 -10.94 1.17
C PRO A 214 12.50 -11.81 0.86
N GLN A 215 12.63 -13.13 1.01
CA GLN A 215 11.55 -14.05 0.68
C GLN A 215 10.89 -14.59 1.96
N GLN A 216 9.58 -14.78 1.91
CA GLN A 216 8.83 -15.43 2.97
C GLN A 216 9.11 -16.93 2.98
N SER A 217 9.15 -17.53 4.16
CA SER A 217 9.34 -18.98 4.33
C SER A 217 8.04 -19.76 4.57
N ASN A 218 6.90 -19.08 4.65
CA ASN A 218 5.58 -19.67 4.87
C ASN A 218 4.56 -19.14 3.85
N GLN A 219 3.30 -19.59 3.92
CA GLN A 219 2.25 -19.18 2.97
C GLN A 219 1.36 -18.01 3.47
N GLY A 220 1.57 -17.52 4.70
CA GLY A 220 0.64 -16.59 5.37
C GLY A 220 1.17 -15.17 5.58
N ASP A 221 2.47 -14.94 5.44
CA ASP A 221 3.07 -13.64 5.77
C ASP A 221 3.06 -12.62 4.62
N CYS A 222 2.54 -12.95 3.43
CA CYS A 222 2.64 -12.06 2.26
C CYS A 222 2.08 -10.65 2.53
N GLY A 223 0.96 -10.53 3.25
CA GLY A 223 0.42 -9.23 3.66
C GLY A 223 1.35 -8.46 4.60
N MET A 224 1.99 -9.13 5.57
CA MET A 224 2.95 -8.52 6.49
C MET A 224 4.22 -8.07 5.78
N PHE A 225 4.75 -8.88 4.86
CA PHE A 225 5.90 -8.50 4.02
C PHE A 225 5.57 -7.26 3.19
N VAL A 226 4.39 -7.20 2.55
CA VAL A 226 3.96 -6.03 1.77
C VAL A 226 3.90 -4.77 2.62
N LEU A 227 3.27 -4.82 3.80
CA LEU A 227 3.22 -3.67 4.72
C LEU A 227 4.63 -3.23 5.13
N LYS A 228 5.50 -4.17 5.50
CA LYS A 228 6.88 -3.84 5.90
C LYS A 228 7.74 -3.36 4.75
N TYR A 229 7.52 -3.81 3.51
CA TYR A 229 8.21 -3.24 2.36
C TYR A 229 7.83 -1.78 2.16
N ILE A 230 6.54 -1.46 2.20
CA ILE A 230 6.08 -0.08 2.05
C ILE A 230 6.64 0.79 3.18
N GLU A 231 6.47 0.38 4.44
CA GLU A 231 6.96 1.13 5.61
C GLU A 231 8.47 1.40 5.55
N LEU A 232 9.28 0.38 5.23
CA LEU A 232 10.74 0.54 5.14
C LEU A 232 11.16 1.38 3.93
N LEU A 233 10.54 1.19 2.75
CA LEU A 233 10.84 2.00 1.56
C LEU A 233 10.46 3.47 1.75
N SER A 234 9.31 3.72 2.37
CA SER A 234 8.81 5.04 2.73
C SER A 234 9.72 5.77 3.72
N ALA A 235 10.42 5.02 4.58
CA ALA A 235 11.41 5.53 5.53
C ALA A 235 12.85 5.51 4.99
N GLU A 236 13.05 5.14 3.71
CA GLU A 236 14.36 4.97 3.08
C GLU A 236 15.29 3.97 3.80
N ILE A 237 14.72 2.98 4.48
CA ILE A 237 15.45 1.94 5.20
C ILE A 237 15.61 0.70 4.29
N PRO A 238 16.81 0.08 4.23
CA PRO A 238 17.04 -1.12 3.44
C PRO A 238 16.10 -2.27 3.83
N LEU A 239 15.55 -2.96 2.82
CA LEU A 239 14.66 -4.09 3.03
C LEU A 239 15.32 -5.31 3.67
N ALA A 240 16.65 -5.36 3.80
CA ALA A 240 17.39 -6.49 4.37
C ALA A 240 16.95 -6.88 5.79
N THR A 241 16.32 -5.97 6.55
CA THR A 241 15.76 -6.23 7.88
C THR A 241 14.38 -6.92 7.85
N CYS A 242 13.71 -6.93 6.69
CA CYS A 242 12.39 -7.53 6.49
C CYS A 242 12.51 -9.05 6.25
N THR A 243 12.91 -9.82 7.27
CA THR A 243 13.13 -11.27 7.15
C THR A 243 12.00 -12.07 7.78
N SER A 244 11.84 -13.33 7.36
CA SER A 244 10.89 -14.27 7.99
C SER A 244 11.13 -14.45 9.50
N GLN A 245 12.37 -14.27 9.98
CA GLN A 245 12.71 -14.34 11.41
C GLN A 245 12.13 -13.15 12.20
N ASN A 246 12.01 -11.98 11.57
CA ASN A 246 11.47 -10.77 12.20
C ASN A 246 9.94 -10.66 12.08
N MET A 247 9.28 -11.49 11.26
CA MET A 247 7.83 -11.44 11.08
C MET A 247 7.01 -11.57 12.38
N PRO A 248 7.35 -12.45 13.35
CA PRO A 248 6.64 -12.48 14.62
C PRO A 248 6.71 -11.16 15.39
N PHE A 249 7.87 -10.51 15.39
CA PHE A 249 8.04 -9.19 16.01
C PHE A 249 7.22 -8.13 15.27
N PHE A 250 7.26 -8.11 13.94
CA PHE A 250 6.51 -7.16 13.13
C PHE A 250 5.00 -7.29 13.27
N ARG A 251 4.49 -8.52 13.36
CA ARG A 251 3.08 -8.82 13.65
C ARG A 251 2.67 -8.28 15.02
N LEU A 252 3.51 -8.53 16.04
CA LEU A 252 3.26 -8.03 17.39
C LEU A 252 3.30 -6.50 17.45
N LYS A 253 4.25 -5.86 16.76
CA LYS A 253 4.37 -4.39 16.66
C LYS A 253 3.12 -3.81 16.02
N LEU A 254 2.69 -4.35 14.87
CA LEU A 254 1.49 -3.91 14.17
C LEU A 254 0.23 -4.05 15.03
N ALA A 255 0.02 -5.21 15.66
CA ALA A 255 -1.11 -5.41 16.57
C ALA A 255 -1.11 -4.40 17.72
N THR A 256 0.08 -4.07 18.25
CA THR A 256 0.23 -3.09 19.33
C THR A 256 -0.08 -1.68 18.84
N GLU A 257 0.42 -1.29 17.67
CA GLU A 257 0.16 0.00 17.04
C GLU A 257 -1.34 0.19 16.75
N ILE A 258 -2.03 -0.84 16.23
CA ILE A 258 -3.49 -0.77 16.00
C ILE A 258 -4.21 -0.59 17.32
N THR A 259 -3.79 -1.31 18.36
CA THR A 259 -4.40 -1.22 19.70
C THR A 259 -4.26 0.18 20.31
N ARG A 260 -3.15 0.87 20.02
CA ARG A 260 -2.93 2.25 20.47
C ARG A 260 -3.74 3.27 19.67
N GLY A 261 -4.24 2.90 18.49
CA GLY A 261 -4.77 3.83 17.48
C GLY A 261 -3.67 4.54 16.68
N ASP A 262 -2.43 4.06 16.77
CA ASP A 262 -1.25 4.65 16.11
C ASP A 262 -0.92 3.95 14.78
N ALA A 263 -1.57 2.82 14.47
CA ALA A 263 -1.28 2.09 13.22
C ALA A 263 -1.70 2.90 12.00
N TYR A 264 -0.71 3.23 11.18
CA TYR A 264 -0.91 3.65 9.80
C TYR A 264 -1.27 2.42 8.97
N MET A 265 -2.53 2.28 8.59
CA MET A 265 -3.01 1.23 7.68
C MET A 265 -3.38 1.87 6.33
N PRO A 266 -2.64 1.57 5.25
CA PRO A 266 -3.01 1.98 3.89
C PRO A 266 -4.22 1.20 3.35
#